data_AF-A0AAC8TB76-F1
#
_entry.id   AF-A0AAC8TB76-F1
#
_cell.length_a   1.000
_cell.length_b   1.000
_cell.length_c   1.000
_cell.angle_alpha   90.00
_cell.angle_beta   90.00
_cell.angle_gamma   90.00
#
_symmetry.space_group_name_H-M   'P 1'
#
loop_
_entity.id
_entity.type
_entity.pdbx_description
1 polymer ?
#
loop_
_entity_poly.entity_id
_entity_poly.type
_entity_poly.pdbx_seq_one_letter_code
_entity_poly.pdbx_strand_id
1 'polypeptide(L)' 'MPSHLDLFRLEDFSTVIVCTERFVEACRRLNLDGVTFQPLPAA' A
#
# COMPACT_ATOMS: atom_id res chain seq x y z
N MET A 1 -1.32 -8.78 9.80
CA MET A 1 -1.00 -8.33 8.43
C MET A 1 -0.67 -9.57 7.59
N PRO A 2 -1.18 -9.72 6.35
CA PRO A 2 -0.87 -10.88 5.50
C PRO A 2 0.63 -10.92 5.18
N SER A 3 1.27 -12.06 5.38
CA SER A 3 2.73 -12.21 5.19
C SER A 3 3.16 -12.34 3.73
N HIS A 4 2.23 -12.66 2.84
CA HIS A 4 2.47 -13.02 1.44
C HIS A 4 1.88 -12.01 0.44
N LEU A 5 1.21 -10.95 0.92
CA LEU A 5 0.59 -9.93 0.07
C LEU A 5 1.26 -8.58 0.28
N ASP A 6 1.57 -7.93 -0.84
CA ASP A 6 2.10 -6.57 -0.87
C ASP A 6 1.04 -5.49 -0.94
N LEU A 7 -0.17 -5.86 -1.34
CA LEU A 7 -1.28 -4.96 -1.60
C LEU A 7 -2.57 -5.70 -1.28
N PHE A 8 -3.39 -5.15 -0.40
CA PHE A 8 -4.68 -5.72 -0.04
C PHE A 8 -5.66 -4.62 0.38
N ARG A 9 -6.94 -4.92 0.27
CA ARG A 9 -8.03 -4.03 0.69
C ARG A 9 -8.56 -4.49 2.04
N LEU A 10 -8.97 -3.55 2.88
CA LEU A 10 -9.69 -3.84 4.11
C LEU A 10 -11.19 -4.02 3.80
N GLU A 11 -11.81 -5.06 4.33
CA GLU A 11 -13.24 -5.33 4.10
C GLU A 11 -14.11 -4.21 4.68
N ASP A 12 -13.83 -3.82 5.93
CA ASP A 12 -14.56 -2.78 6.65
C ASP A 12 -14.30 -1.36 6.10
N PHE A 13 -13.22 -1.18 5.32
CA PHE A 13 -12.82 0.11 4.75
C PHE A 13 -12.57 -0.05 3.25
N SER A 14 -13.66 -0.16 2.48
CA SER A 14 -13.63 -0.45 1.05
C SER A 14 -12.87 0.57 0.19
N THR A 15 -12.63 1.78 0.71
CA THR A 15 -11.83 2.84 0.07
C THR A 15 -10.36 2.83 0.48
N VAL A 16 -9.95 1.98 1.43
CA VAL A 16 -8.58 1.92 1.95
C VAL A 16 -7.86 0.72 1.36
N ILE A 17 -6.76 1.02 0.68
CA ILE A 17 -5.83 0.04 0.15
C ILE A 17 -4.55 0.13 0.97
N VAL A 18 -4.13 -1.00 1.54
CA VAL A 18 -2.91 -1.11 2.35
C VAL A 18 -1.85 -1.80 1.52
N CYS A 19 -0.62 -1.27 1.57
CA CYS A 19 0.53 -1.87 0.93
C CYS A 19 1.76 -1.91 1.83
N THR A 20 2.70 -2.77 1.47
CA THR A 20 4.02 -2.85 2.11
C THR A 20 4.92 -1.72 1.63
N GLU A 21 5.93 -1.38 2.44
CA GLU A 21 6.96 -0.42 2.04
C GLU A 21 7.72 -0.87 0.78
N ARG A 22 8.05 -2.17 0.67
CA ARG A 22 8.72 -2.72 -0.53
C ARG A 22 7.90 -2.53 -1.81
N PHE A 23 6.57 -2.55 -1.72
CA PHE A 23 5.70 -2.26 -2.85
C PHE A 23 5.77 -0.79 -3.26
N VAL A 24 5.75 0.12 -2.28
CA VAL A 24 5.91 1.56 -2.52
C VAL A 24 7.25 1.85 -3.22
N GLU A 25 8.34 1.23 -2.76
CA GLU A 25 9.65 1.36 -3.39
C GLU A 25 9.66 0.84 -4.84
N ALA A 26 9.02 -0.29 -5.12
CA ALA A 26 8.87 -0.81 -6.47
C ALA A 26 8.10 0.16 -7.38
N CYS A 27 6.98 0.72 -6.90
CA CYS A 27 6.20 1.71 -7.65
C CYS A 27 7.00 2.99 -7.96
N ARG A 28 7.79 3.47 -6.99
CA ARG A 28 8.68 4.62 -7.18
C ARG A 28 9.76 4.34 -8.23
N ARG A 29 10.39 3.16 -8.18
CA ARG A 29 11.42 2.73 -9.16
C ARG A 29 10.87 2.58 -10.57
N LEU A 30 9.60 2.19 -10.70
CA LEU A 30 8.90 2.05 -11.97
C LEU A 30 8.27 3.38 -12.45
N ASN A 31 8.39 4.45 -11.68
CA ASN A 31 7.82 5.76 -11.96
C ASN A 31 6.32 5.70 -12.30
N LEU A 32 5.56 4.93 -11.49
CA LEU A 32 4.12 4.81 -11.65
C LEU A 32 3.44 6.09 -11.16
N ASP A 33 2.85 6.82 -12.11
CA ASP A 33 2.05 8.02 -11.82
C ASP A 33 0.62 7.66 -11.39
N GLY A 34 -0.10 8.64 -10.83
CA GLY A 34 -1.54 8.51 -10.49
C GLY A 34 -1.84 7.84 -9.15
N VAL A 35 -0.82 7.52 -8.36
CA VAL A 35 -0.96 6.99 -6.99
C VAL A 35 -0.23 7.87 -5.99
N THR A 36 -0.85 8.08 -4.83
CA THR A 36 -0.21 8.76 -3.69
C THR A 36 -0.15 7.79 -2.53
N PHE A 37 1.03 7.62 -1.95
CA PHE A 37 1.24 6.75 -0.79
C PHE A 37 1.28 7.59 0.47
N GLN A 38 0.48 7.20 1.46
CA GLN A 38 0.43 7.85 2.78
C GLN A 38 0.85 6.83 3.85
N PRO A 39 1.68 7.22 4.84
CA PRO A 39 2.04 6.33 5.93
C PRO A 39 0.80 5.99 6.76
N LEU A 40 0.71 4.74 7.23
CA LEU A 40 -0.30 4.37 8.20
C LEU A 40 0.07 4.96 9.57
N PRO A 41 -0.91 5.40 10.36
CA PRO A 41 -0.66 5.81 11.75
C PRO A 41 0.01 4.67 12.52
N ALA A 42 1.16 4.94 13.15
CA ALA A 42 1.73 4.05 14.14
C ALA A 42 0.95 4.24 15.44
N ALA A 43 0.32 3.18 15.93
CA ALA A 43 -0.28 3.14 17.27
C ALA A 43 0.78 2.83 18.34
#